data_AF-A0A7C4UBN7-F1
#
_entry.id   AF-A0A7C4UBN7-F1
#
_cell.length_a   1.000
_cell.length_b   1.000
_cell.length_c   1.000
_cell.angle_alpha   90.00
_cell.angle_beta   90.00
_cell.angle_gamma   90.00
#
_symmetry.space_group_name_H-M   'P 1'
#
loop_
_entity.id
_entity.type
_entity.pdbx_description
1 polymer ?
#
loop_
_entity_poly.entity_id
_entity_poly.type
_entity_poly.pdbx_seq_one_letter_code
_entity_poly.pdbx_strand_id
1 'polypeptide(L)'
;MQTGKLDPGWYSDVRELQTVDEPIALRKNAFLVVRGDLQADVTMPDGGNVIVYGDLRASIYTNGIGDVVIAGSIEENGSVSVTNIIHLFVGGNMRGAIRSTGSCDAWVLGDLTGDVFTGEPSSEIHVLGDFTGRIQPSNDAALLYLVVGRYMPYAVLENAGKFKYTDFVASIGSSDRPPGIYPDRAAHRKFRHLPRWVIRGNGIDAEFRKYPWFEGLSTETRSK
;
A
#
# COMPACT_ATOMS: atom_id res chain seq x y z
N MET A 1 23.89 4.44 16.81
CA MET A 1 24.23 3.15 16.16
C MET A 1 23.22 2.12 16.67
N GLN A 2 22.09 1.95 15.97
CA GLN A 2 21.14 0.88 16.29
C GLN A 2 21.79 -0.44 15.90
N THR A 3 21.84 -1.40 16.82
CA THR A 3 22.55 -2.67 16.64
C THR A 3 21.79 -3.67 15.76
N GLY A 4 20.62 -3.28 15.21
CA GLY A 4 19.72 -4.18 14.48
C GLY A 4 19.16 -5.34 15.31
N LYS A 5 19.48 -5.40 16.62
CA LYS A 5 18.97 -6.43 17.51
C LYS A 5 17.61 -5.97 18.03
N LEU A 6 16.57 -6.62 17.52
CA LEU A 6 15.22 -6.53 18.07
C LEU A 6 15.24 -7.01 19.53
N ASP A 7 14.49 -6.32 20.37
CA ASP A 7 14.36 -6.59 21.80
C ASP A 7 13.82 -8.02 22.05
N PRO A 8 14.52 -8.86 22.85
CA PRO A 8 14.15 -10.24 23.18
C PRO A 8 12.70 -10.45 23.66
N GLY A 9 12.03 -9.41 24.17
CA GLY A 9 10.63 -9.48 24.61
C GLY A 9 9.60 -9.67 23.49
N TRP A 10 9.96 -9.40 22.23
CA TRP A 10 9.03 -9.43 21.09
C TRP A 10 9.01 -10.77 20.32
N TYR A 11 9.90 -11.72 20.66
CA TYR A 11 10.15 -12.96 19.92
C TYR A 11 9.13 -14.07 20.16
N SER A 12 7.91 -13.78 20.58
CA SER A 12 7.09 -14.84 21.16
C SER A 12 6.83 -16.00 20.19
N ASP A 13 6.80 -15.78 18.86
CA ASP A 13 6.97 -16.82 17.83
C ASP A 13 7.60 -16.23 16.55
N VAL A 14 8.86 -16.54 16.23
CA VAL A 14 9.42 -16.35 14.88
C VAL A 14 9.30 -17.67 14.12
N ARG A 15 8.67 -17.66 12.95
CA ARG A 15 8.57 -18.83 12.05
C ARG A 15 9.19 -18.50 10.72
N GLU A 16 10.10 -19.36 10.27
CA GLU A 16 10.68 -19.27 8.94
C GLU A 16 10.26 -20.50 8.13
N LEU A 17 9.61 -20.26 7.00
CA LEU A 17 9.08 -21.29 6.10
C LEU A 17 9.62 -21.06 4.69
N GLN A 18 9.80 -22.14 3.93
CA GLN A 18 10.20 -22.03 2.52
C GLN A 18 9.04 -21.55 1.65
N THR A 19 7.85 -22.11 1.87
CA THR A 19 6.59 -21.70 1.24
C THR A 19 5.46 -21.93 2.24
N VAL A 20 4.28 -21.39 1.94
CA VAL A 20 3.04 -21.65 2.69
C VAL A 20 2.02 -22.16 1.69
N ASP A 21 1.77 -23.47 1.72
CA ASP A 21 0.85 -24.22 0.85
C ASP A 21 -0.40 -24.71 1.60
N GLU A 22 -0.38 -24.67 2.93
CA GLU A 22 -1.53 -24.91 3.79
C GLU A 22 -1.83 -23.69 4.68
N PRO A 23 -3.10 -23.43 5.03
CA PRO A 23 -3.45 -22.27 5.85
C PRO A 23 -2.79 -22.27 7.23
N ILE A 24 -2.31 -21.11 7.67
CA ILE A 24 -1.65 -20.92 8.96
C ILE A 24 -2.43 -19.93 9.81
N ALA A 25 -2.82 -20.35 11.01
CA ALA A 25 -3.33 -19.45 12.04
C ALA A 25 -2.29 -19.31 13.16
N LEU A 26 -1.77 -18.09 13.34
CA LEU A 26 -0.89 -17.75 14.45
C LEU A 26 -1.75 -17.39 15.67
N ARG A 27 -1.30 -17.72 16.88
CA ARG A 27 -2.12 -17.58 18.10
C ARG A 27 -1.81 -16.34 18.94
N LYS A 28 -0.75 -15.61 18.59
CA LYS A 28 -0.21 -14.44 19.31
C LYS A 28 0.63 -13.60 18.35
N ASN A 29 1.14 -12.46 18.81
CA ASN A 29 2.08 -11.62 18.08
C ASN A 29 3.26 -12.48 17.62
N ALA A 30 3.42 -12.58 16.30
CA ALA A 30 4.35 -13.47 15.67
C ALA A 30 5.03 -12.78 14.48
N PHE A 31 6.21 -13.28 14.17
CA PHE A 31 6.99 -12.85 13.02
C PHE A 31 7.10 -14.03 12.05
N LEU A 32 6.43 -13.94 10.91
CA LEU A 32 6.45 -14.96 9.87
C LEU A 32 7.38 -14.53 8.73
N VAL A 33 8.35 -15.36 8.40
CA VAL A 33 9.19 -15.23 7.22
C VAL A 33 8.86 -16.37 6.27
N VAL A 34 8.48 -16.04 5.05
CA VAL A 34 8.27 -16.98 3.94
C VAL A 34 9.35 -16.68 2.89
N ARG A 35 10.25 -17.63 2.63
CA ARG A 35 11.37 -17.45 1.69
C ARG A 35 10.96 -17.47 0.22
N GLY A 36 9.84 -18.10 -0.10
CA GLY A 36 9.25 -18.17 -1.42
C GLY A 36 7.84 -17.57 -1.43
N ASP A 37 6.98 -18.15 -2.26
CA ASP A 37 5.59 -17.70 -2.43
C ASP A 37 4.69 -18.10 -1.26
N LEU A 38 3.71 -17.26 -0.98
CA LEU A 38 2.61 -17.54 -0.05
C LEU A 38 1.36 -17.91 -0.86
N GLN A 39 0.99 -19.20 -0.81
CA GLN A 39 -0.08 -19.79 -1.63
C GLN A 39 -1.32 -20.18 -0.82
N ALA A 40 -1.26 -20.13 0.51
CA ALA A 40 -2.39 -20.40 1.39
C ALA A 40 -2.52 -19.37 2.51
N ASP A 41 -3.74 -19.19 3.00
CA ASP A 41 -4.08 -18.07 3.88
C ASP A 41 -3.29 -18.05 5.20
N VAL A 42 -2.91 -16.85 5.64
CA VAL A 42 -2.27 -16.60 6.93
C VAL A 42 -3.17 -15.70 7.77
N THR A 43 -3.50 -16.12 8.98
CA THR A 43 -4.31 -15.35 9.94
C THR A 43 -3.49 -15.02 11.19
N MET A 44 -3.47 -13.76 11.59
CA MET A 44 -2.77 -13.24 12.77
C MET A 44 -3.72 -12.41 13.65
N PRO A 45 -3.90 -12.76 14.94
CA PRO A 45 -4.95 -12.19 15.78
C PRO A 45 -4.61 -10.85 16.42
N ASP A 46 -3.32 -10.53 16.59
CA ASP A 46 -2.87 -9.24 17.13
C ASP A 46 -1.41 -8.95 16.73
N GLY A 47 -1.20 -7.88 15.97
CA GLY A 47 0.09 -7.27 15.67
C GLY A 47 1.22 -8.20 15.23
N GLY A 48 1.00 -8.94 14.15
CA GLY A 48 2.02 -9.79 13.54
C GLY A 48 2.77 -9.10 12.40
N ASN A 49 4.02 -9.53 12.19
CA ASN A 49 4.82 -9.09 11.07
C ASN A 49 5.01 -10.24 10.08
N VAL A 50 4.77 -9.98 8.79
CA VAL A 50 4.95 -10.98 7.74
C VAL A 50 5.93 -10.46 6.71
N ILE A 51 6.95 -11.26 6.41
CA ILE A 51 7.84 -11.03 5.27
C ILE A 51 7.69 -12.19 4.32
N VAL A 52 7.27 -11.92 3.08
CA VAL A 52 7.22 -12.86 1.96
C VAL A 52 8.27 -12.43 0.95
N TYR A 53 9.29 -13.25 0.73
CA TYR A 53 10.35 -12.97 -0.25
C TYR A 53 9.92 -13.27 -1.70
N GLY A 54 8.84 -14.04 -1.90
CA GLY A 54 8.20 -14.29 -3.20
C GLY A 54 6.90 -13.51 -3.40
N ASP A 55 6.00 -14.09 -4.19
CA ASP A 55 4.69 -13.52 -4.49
C ASP A 55 3.64 -13.90 -3.44
N LEU A 56 2.67 -12.99 -3.25
CA LEU A 56 1.46 -13.24 -2.46
C LEU A 56 0.33 -13.68 -3.40
N ARG A 57 -0.11 -14.95 -3.28
CA ARG A 57 -1.20 -15.55 -4.07
C ARG A 57 -2.42 -15.96 -3.25
N ALA A 58 -2.41 -15.66 -1.95
CA ALA A 58 -3.49 -15.93 -1.00
C ALA A 58 -3.69 -14.74 -0.04
N SER A 59 -4.47 -14.93 1.02
CA SER A 59 -4.83 -13.85 1.94
C SER A 59 -3.94 -13.82 3.18
N ILE A 60 -3.44 -12.63 3.53
CA ILE A 60 -2.93 -12.33 4.86
C ILE A 60 -4.02 -11.54 5.59
N TYR A 61 -4.50 -12.06 6.71
CA TYR A 61 -5.37 -11.36 7.63
C TYR A 61 -4.58 -11.03 8.89
N THR A 62 -4.58 -9.76 9.29
CA THR A 62 -4.02 -9.32 10.56
C THR A 62 -4.99 -8.40 11.31
N ASN A 63 -5.08 -8.58 12.62
CA ASN A 63 -5.70 -7.61 13.50
C ASN A 63 -4.61 -6.91 14.33
N GLY A 64 -4.88 -5.73 14.88
CA GLY A 64 -3.85 -4.96 15.60
C GLY A 64 -2.88 -4.18 14.69
N ILE A 65 -1.70 -3.87 15.20
CA ILE A 65 -0.67 -3.09 14.50
C ILE A 65 0.38 -4.03 13.91
N GLY A 66 0.49 -4.11 12.58
CA GLY A 66 1.43 -5.03 11.93
C GLY A 66 2.15 -4.44 10.73
N ASP A 67 3.28 -5.05 10.38
CA ASP A 67 4.02 -4.77 9.16
C ASP A 67 3.94 -5.97 8.21
N VAL A 68 3.61 -5.73 6.94
CA VAL A 68 3.60 -6.75 5.89
C VAL A 68 4.54 -6.31 4.78
N VAL A 69 5.52 -7.16 4.47
CA VAL A 69 6.50 -6.93 3.41
C VAL A 69 6.37 -8.06 2.41
N ILE A 70 6.01 -7.73 1.17
CA ILE A 70 5.99 -8.63 0.03
C ILE A 70 7.09 -8.18 -0.91
N ALA A 71 8.19 -8.93 -1.01
CA ALA A 71 9.28 -8.56 -1.91
C ALA A 71 8.92 -8.77 -3.38
N GLY A 72 8.06 -9.75 -3.68
CA GLY A 72 7.47 -9.98 -5.00
C GLY A 72 6.20 -9.17 -5.24
N SER A 73 5.28 -9.75 -6.00
CA SER A 73 3.99 -9.13 -6.37
C SER A 73 2.85 -9.62 -5.49
N ILE A 74 1.79 -8.82 -5.37
CA ILE A 74 0.49 -9.31 -4.90
C ILE A 74 -0.33 -9.67 -6.15
N GLU A 75 -0.52 -10.95 -6.39
CA GLU A 75 -1.27 -11.44 -7.55
C GLU A 75 -2.79 -11.27 -7.38
N GLU A 76 -3.57 -11.53 -8.43
CA GLU A 76 -5.02 -11.26 -8.47
C GLU A 76 -5.81 -11.91 -7.31
N ASN A 77 -5.40 -13.10 -6.87
CA ASN A 77 -6.00 -13.82 -5.75
C ASN A 77 -5.39 -13.44 -4.38
N GLY A 78 -4.29 -12.67 -4.39
CA GLY A 78 -3.59 -12.21 -3.21
C GLY A 78 -4.34 -11.08 -2.52
N SER A 79 -4.38 -11.09 -1.19
CA SER A 79 -4.92 -9.95 -0.45
C SER A 79 -4.27 -9.73 0.90
N VAL A 80 -4.24 -8.47 1.34
CA VAL A 80 -3.85 -8.10 2.70
C VAL A 80 -5.04 -7.41 3.36
N SER A 81 -5.57 -8.02 4.40
CA SER A 81 -6.72 -7.52 5.16
C SER A 81 -6.30 -7.13 6.58
N VAL A 82 -6.65 -5.91 7.01
CA VAL A 82 -6.35 -5.40 8.34
C VAL A 82 -7.53 -4.66 8.95
N THR A 83 -7.67 -4.77 10.27
CA THR A 83 -8.72 -4.07 11.03
C THR A 83 -8.26 -2.81 11.75
N ASN A 84 -6.98 -2.74 12.15
CA ASN A 84 -6.38 -1.61 12.86
C ASN A 84 -5.28 -0.94 12.03
N ILE A 85 -4.00 -1.08 12.35
CA ILE A 85 -2.93 -0.34 11.66
C ILE A 85 -2.06 -1.29 10.85
N ILE A 86 -1.82 -0.98 9.58
CA ILE A 86 -0.85 -1.70 8.74
C ILE A 86 0.18 -0.75 8.13
N HIS A 87 1.44 -1.18 8.13
CA HIS A 87 2.42 -0.73 7.15
C HIS A 87 2.65 -1.85 6.14
N LEU A 88 2.38 -1.58 4.87
CA LEU A 88 2.51 -2.54 3.78
C LEU A 88 3.57 -2.08 2.80
N PHE A 89 4.47 -2.99 2.44
CA PHE A 89 5.42 -2.78 1.35
C PHE A 89 5.29 -3.91 0.32
N VAL A 90 5.20 -3.54 -0.95
CA VAL A 90 5.16 -4.44 -2.11
C VAL A 90 6.27 -4.06 -3.08
N GLY A 91 7.23 -4.96 -3.27
CA GLY A 91 8.38 -4.74 -4.14
C GLY A 91 8.06 -4.88 -5.64
N GLY A 92 7.01 -5.63 -5.98
CA GLY A 92 6.53 -5.84 -7.34
C GLY A 92 5.23 -5.11 -7.65
N ASN A 93 4.45 -5.70 -8.56
CA ASN A 93 3.14 -5.19 -8.95
C ASN A 93 2.07 -5.63 -7.94
N MET A 94 0.97 -4.89 -7.89
CA MET A 94 -0.21 -5.25 -7.10
C MET A 94 -1.44 -5.35 -8.00
N ARG A 95 -1.87 -6.60 -8.23
CA ARG A 95 -3.12 -6.95 -8.94
C ARG A 95 -4.23 -7.38 -7.98
N GLY A 96 -3.87 -7.84 -6.78
CA GLY A 96 -4.79 -8.26 -5.74
C GLY A 96 -5.40 -7.10 -4.95
N ALA A 97 -5.66 -7.29 -3.65
CA ALA A 97 -6.39 -6.31 -2.84
C ALA A 97 -5.70 -5.93 -1.52
N ILE A 98 -5.81 -4.65 -1.15
CA ILE A 98 -5.63 -4.17 0.23
C ILE A 98 -7.00 -3.89 0.81
N ARG A 99 -7.29 -4.42 1.99
CA ARG A 99 -8.57 -4.23 2.69
C ARG A 99 -8.32 -3.76 4.11
N SER A 100 -8.37 -2.45 4.33
CA SER A 100 -8.20 -1.87 5.67
C SER A 100 -9.49 -1.28 6.20
N THR A 101 -9.92 -1.63 7.41
CA THR A 101 -10.91 -0.82 8.15
C THR A 101 -10.26 0.22 9.04
N GLY A 102 -8.97 0.08 9.34
CA GLY A 102 -8.21 1.04 10.14
C GLY A 102 -7.16 1.82 9.32
N SER A 103 -6.13 2.36 9.97
CA SER A 103 -5.08 3.11 9.29
C SER A 103 -4.21 2.23 8.39
N CYS A 104 -3.86 2.74 7.22
CA CYS A 104 -3.03 2.02 6.25
C CYS A 104 -1.97 2.94 5.66
N ASP A 105 -0.70 2.57 5.77
CA ASP A 105 0.40 3.15 4.99
C ASP A 105 0.93 2.06 4.06
N ALA A 106 0.76 2.24 2.75
CA ALA A 106 1.10 1.23 1.76
C ALA A 106 2.01 1.78 0.66
N TRP A 107 3.06 1.02 0.37
CA TRP A 107 4.04 1.31 -0.67
C TRP A 107 4.06 0.18 -1.71
N VAL A 108 3.86 0.54 -2.98
CA VAL A 108 3.93 -0.39 -4.13
C VAL A 108 4.97 0.15 -5.10
N LEU A 109 6.06 -0.60 -5.30
CA LEU A 109 7.14 -0.19 -6.20
C LEU A 109 6.82 -0.44 -7.68
N GLY A 110 5.93 -1.39 -7.98
CA GLY A 110 5.43 -1.62 -9.33
C GLY A 110 4.15 -0.86 -9.63
N ASP A 111 3.37 -1.41 -10.55
CA ASP A 111 2.06 -0.91 -10.94
C ASP A 111 0.98 -1.44 -9.98
N LEU A 112 -0.01 -0.59 -9.67
CA LEU A 112 -1.20 -0.94 -8.93
C LEU A 112 -2.39 -1.04 -9.88
N THR A 113 -2.89 -2.24 -10.11
CA THR A 113 -4.08 -2.51 -10.94
C THR A 113 -5.24 -3.10 -10.15
N GLY A 114 -4.97 -3.53 -8.92
CA GLY A 114 -5.94 -4.12 -8.01
C GLY A 114 -6.80 -3.13 -7.21
N ASP A 115 -7.41 -3.63 -6.15
CA ASP A 115 -8.32 -2.87 -5.29
C ASP A 115 -7.66 -2.38 -4.01
N VAL A 116 -7.94 -1.14 -3.63
CA VAL A 116 -7.56 -0.56 -2.34
C VAL A 116 -8.83 -0.11 -1.61
N PHE A 117 -9.10 -0.76 -0.47
CA PHE A 117 -10.17 -0.36 0.44
C PHE A 117 -9.56 0.36 1.65
N THR A 118 -9.78 1.67 1.75
CA THR A 118 -9.16 2.56 2.76
C THR A 118 -9.96 2.58 4.06
N GLY A 119 -9.28 2.66 5.20
CA GLY A 119 -9.92 2.69 6.52
C GLY A 119 -9.71 4.00 7.28
N GLU A 120 -10.06 3.98 8.56
CA GLU A 120 -9.99 5.14 9.47
C GLU A 120 -8.83 5.03 10.48
N PRO A 121 -8.24 6.15 10.93
CA PRO A 121 -8.52 7.54 10.55
C PRO A 121 -7.85 8.01 9.25
N SER A 122 -6.87 7.28 8.72
CA SER A 122 -6.12 7.72 7.55
C SER A 122 -5.62 6.57 6.69
N SER A 123 -5.51 6.80 5.39
CA SER A 123 -4.80 5.93 4.47
C SER A 123 -3.80 6.73 3.64
N GLU A 124 -2.55 6.27 3.60
CA GLU A 124 -1.44 6.81 2.81
C GLU A 124 -1.02 5.74 1.81
N ILE A 125 -1.18 6.02 0.51
CA ILE A 125 -0.94 5.05 -0.55
C ILE A 125 0.09 5.64 -1.52
N HIS A 126 1.21 4.96 -1.66
CA HIS A 126 2.33 5.35 -2.50
C HIS A 126 2.56 4.29 -3.58
N VAL A 127 2.37 4.67 -4.84
CA VAL A 127 2.59 3.80 -6.00
C VAL A 127 3.70 4.41 -6.83
N LEU A 128 4.80 3.72 -7.03
CA LEU A 128 5.89 4.22 -7.87
C LEU A 128 5.57 4.08 -9.37
N GLY A 129 4.87 3.01 -9.75
CA GLY A 129 4.43 2.76 -11.11
C GLY A 129 3.13 3.48 -11.49
N ASP A 130 2.38 2.85 -12.37
CA ASP A 130 1.05 3.29 -12.80
C ASP A 130 -0.02 2.85 -11.79
N PHE A 131 -1.09 3.63 -11.65
CA PHE A 131 -2.28 3.25 -10.89
C PHE A 131 -3.52 3.28 -11.80
N THR A 132 -4.04 2.09 -12.14
CA THR A 132 -5.27 1.93 -12.93
C THR A 132 -6.35 1.12 -12.24
N GLY A 133 -6.12 0.72 -10.99
CA GLY A 133 -7.08 -0.02 -10.17
C GLY A 133 -8.18 0.87 -9.58
N ARG A 134 -8.75 0.42 -8.47
CA ARG A 134 -9.82 1.13 -7.77
C ARG A 134 -9.42 1.45 -6.34
N ILE A 135 -9.79 2.64 -5.88
CA ILE A 135 -9.70 3.04 -4.48
C ILE A 135 -11.05 3.53 -3.97
N GLN A 136 -11.44 3.07 -2.80
CA GLN A 136 -12.69 3.43 -2.13
C GLN A 136 -12.59 3.17 -0.62
N PRO A 137 -13.41 3.81 0.22
CA PRO A 137 -13.41 3.50 1.65
C PRO A 137 -14.04 2.13 1.93
N SER A 138 -13.52 1.43 2.94
CA SER A 138 -14.14 0.22 3.51
C SER A 138 -15.42 0.57 4.27
N ASN A 139 -15.40 1.70 4.99
CA ASN A 139 -16.49 2.24 5.79
C ASN A 139 -16.73 3.70 5.39
N ASP A 140 -16.69 4.62 6.35
CA ASP A 140 -16.75 6.05 6.10
C ASP A 140 -15.44 6.57 5.50
N ALA A 141 -15.55 7.59 4.66
CA ALA A 141 -14.40 8.17 3.96
C ALA A 141 -13.65 9.16 4.90
N ALA A 142 -12.51 8.72 5.43
CA ALA A 142 -11.68 9.51 6.33
C ALA A 142 -10.60 10.32 5.58
N LEU A 143 -9.34 10.31 6.04
CA LEU A 143 -8.23 10.98 5.36
C LEU A 143 -7.60 10.05 4.32
N LEU A 144 -7.38 10.56 3.11
CA LEU A 144 -6.66 9.83 2.05
C LEU A 144 -5.52 10.69 1.49
N TYR A 145 -4.31 10.15 1.53
CA TYR A 145 -3.13 10.68 0.85
C TYR A 145 -2.71 9.68 -0.22
N LEU A 146 -2.61 10.13 -1.48
CA LEU A 146 -2.29 9.27 -2.61
C LEU A 146 -1.14 9.87 -3.43
N VAL A 147 -0.08 9.11 -3.63
CA VAL A 147 1.02 9.47 -4.53
C VAL A 147 1.14 8.41 -5.61
N VAL A 148 1.05 8.83 -6.88
CA VAL A 148 1.27 7.95 -8.03
C VAL A 148 2.43 8.49 -8.85
N GLY A 149 3.48 7.69 -8.95
CA GLY A 149 4.76 8.02 -9.55
C GLY A 149 4.65 8.28 -11.03
N ARG A 150 3.92 7.43 -11.75
CA ARG A 150 3.79 7.52 -13.21
C ARG A 150 2.40 7.95 -13.62
N TYR A 151 1.58 7.06 -14.14
CA TYR A 151 0.31 7.40 -14.76
C TYR A 151 -0.88 6.98 -13.91
N MET A 152 -1.89 7.85 -13.81
CA MET A 152 -3.21 7.52 -13.29
C MET A 152 -4.28 8.14 -14.20
N PRO A 153 -5.22 7.36 -14.77
CA PRO A 153 -6.32 7.93 -15.54
C PRO A 153 -7.15 8.87 -14.65
N TYR A 154 -7.50 10.04 -15.18
CA TYR A 154 -8.25 11.05 -14.43
C TYR A 154 -9.60 10.52 -13.95
N ALA A 155 -10.24 9.63 -14.72
CA ALA A 155 -11.49 8.99 -14.32
C ALA A 155 -11.36 8.18 -13.02
N VAL A 156 -10.22 7.52 -12.78
CA VAL A 156 -9.96 6.79 -11.52
C VAL A 156 -9.88 7.78 -10.36
N LEU A 157 -9.21 8.90 -10.58
CA LEU A 157 -9.03 9.96 -9.59
C LEU A 157 -10.36 10.67 -9.25
N GLU A 158 -11.18 10.97 -10.27
CA GLU A 158 -12.52 11.50 -10.08
C GLU A 158 -13.43 10.50 -9.36
N ASN A 159 -13.32 9.21 -9.65
CA ASN A 159 -14.08 8.18 -8.96
C ASN A 159 -13.73 8.12 -7.47
N ALA A 160 -12.44 8.18 -7.13
CA ALA A 160 -12.00 8.29 -5.73
C ALA A 160 -12.58 9.54 -5.04
N GLY A 161 -12.56 10.68 -5.74
CA GLY A 161 -13.10 11.95 -5.22
C GLY A 161 -14.61 11.94 -4.91
N LYS A 162 -15.39 11.01 -5.49
CA LYS A 162 -16.85 10.90 -5.25
C LYS A 162 -17.20 10.40 -3.84
N PHE A 163 -16.27 9.72 -3.17
CA PHE A 163 -16.51 9.14 -1.83
C PHE A 163 -16.52 10.17 -0.69
N LYS A 164 -16.23 11.45 -0.97
CA LYS A 164 -16.28 12.56 0.01
C LYS A 164 -15.42 12.31 1.26
N TYR A 165 -14.19 11.84 1.04
CA TYR A 165 -13.16 11.81 2.06
C TYR A 165 -13.10 13.14 2.83
N THR A 166 -12.88 13.03 4.14
CA THR A 166 -12.71 14.18 5.04
C THR A 166 -11.58 15.09 4.57
N ASP A 167 -10.47 14.51 4.11
CA ASP A 167 -9.50 15.18 3.27
C ASP A 167 -8.99 14.16 2.25
N PHE A 168 -8.82 14.59 1.00
CA PHE A 168 -8.23 13.75 -0.03
C PHE A 168 -7.19 14.58 -0.78
N VAL A 169 -5.93 14.21 -0.58
CA VAL A 169 -4.80 14.85 -1.23
C VAL A 169 -4.14 13.85 -2.17
N ALA A 170 -3.92 14.24 -3.43
CA ALA A 170 -3.16 13.40 -4.35
C ALA A 170 -2.08 14.14 -5.16
N SER A 171 -0.99 13.45 -5.45
CA SER A 171 0.12 13.89 -6.29
C SER A 171 0.35 12.84 -7.37
N ILE A 172 0.06 13.19 -8.62
CA ILE A 172 0.04 12.25 -9.76
C ILE A 172 1.06 12.71 -10.81
N GLY A 173 1.94 11.81 -11.25
CA GLY A 173 2.97 12.14 -12.24
C GLY A 173 2.38 12.62 -13.55
N SER A 174 1.53 11.79 -14.14
CA SER A 174 0.88 12.04 -15.43
C SER A 174 -0.53 11.45 -15.47
N SER A 175 -1.34 11.97 -16.38
CA SER A 175 -2.73 11.57 -16.58
C SER A 175 -3.16 11.88 -18.01
N ASP A 176 -4.35 11.44 -18.41
CA ASP A 176 -5.02 11.84 -19.65
C ASP A 176 -5.55 13.29 -19.60
N ARG A 177 -5.43 13.96 -18.45
CA ARG A 177 -5.62 15.41 -18.30
C ARG A 177 -4.29 16.17 -18.32
N PRO A 178 -4.29 17.43 -18.81
CA PRO A 178 -3.12 18.30 -18.73
C PRO A 178 -2.61 18.49 -17.29
N PRO A 179 -1.32 18.80 -17.10
CA PRO A 179 -0.76 19.13 -15.80
C PRO A 179 -1.47 20.33 -15.16
N GLY A 180 -1.65 20.31 -13.84
CA GLY A 180 -2.36 21.36 -13.12
C GLY A 180 -2.85 20.94 -11.74
N ILE A 181 -3.52 21.88 -11.06
CA ILE A 181 -4.19 21.66 -9.78
C ILE A 181 -5.67 21.43 -10.06
N TYR A 182 -6.23 20.40 -9.44
CA TYR A 182 -7.59 19.96 -9.64
C TYR A 182 -8.29 19.68 -8.30
N PRO A 183 -9.63 19.75 -8.26
CA PRO A 183 -10.49 20.32 -9.31
C PRO A 183 -10.20 21.82 -9.53
N ASP A 184 -10.73 22.43 -10.60
CA ASP A 184 -10.51 23.86 -10.87
C ASP A 184 -11.13 24.75 -9.78
N ARG A 185 -10.41 25.80 -9.37
CA ARG A 185 -10.85 26.83 -8.41
C ARG A 185 -12.19 27.47 -8.76
N ALA A 186 -12.55 27.57 -10.04
CA ALA A 186 -13.86 28.08 -10.44
C ALA A 186 -15.03 27.22 -9.95
N ALA A 187 -14.83 25.92 -9.74
CA ALA A 187 -15.83 25.01 -9.19
C ALA A 187 -15.93 25.04 -7.65
N HIS A 188 -15.02 25.76 -6.95
CA HIS A 188 -14.69 25.56 -5.52
C HIS A 188 -15.39 26.45 -4.50
N ARG A 189 -16.42 27.22 -4.88
CA ARG A 189 -16.99 28.25 -3.97
C ARG A 189 -17.89 27.74 -2.83
N LYS A 190 -18.08 26.43 -2.61
CA LYS A 190 -19.14 25.93 -1.70
C LYS A 190 -18.78 24.94 -0.59
N PHE A 191 -17.55 24.43 -0.47
CA PHE A 191 -17.24 23.39 0.56
C PHE A 191 -15.93 23.67 1.32
N ARG A 192 -15.91 23.36 2.63
CA ARG A 192 -14.80 23.62 3.57
C ARG A 192 -13.66 22.60 3.52
N HIS A 193 -13.94 21.37 3.11
CA HIS A 193 -12.98 20.27 2.97
C HIS A 193 -13.21 19.64 1.60
N LEU A 194 -12.23 19.74 0.71
CA LEU A 194 -12.38 19.37 -0.69
C LEU A 194 -11.19 18.53 -1.12
N PRO A 195 -11.43 17.50 -1.93
CA PRO A 195 -10.34 16.74 -2.50
C PRO A 195 -9.51 17.66 -3.39
N ARG A 196 -8.19 17.59 -3.24
CA ARG A 196 -7.21 18.41 -3.95
C ARG A 196 -6.13 17.51 -4.51
N TRP A 197 -5.94 17.55 -5.83
CA TRP A 197 -4.88 16.78 -6.45
C TRP A 197 -4.10 17.60 -7.47
N VAL A 198 -2.83 17.23 -7.64
CA VAL A 198 -1.91 17.85 -8.59
C VAL A 198 -1.48 16.82 -9.61
N ILE A 199 -1.59 17.17 -10.89
CA ILE A 199 -0.98 16.43 -11.99
C ILE A 199 0.27 17.19 -12.41
N ARG A 200 1.44 16.54 -12.34
CA ARG A 200 2.73 17.23 -12.51
C ARG A 200 3.21 17.31 -13.97
N GLY A 201 2.78 16.38 -14.83
CA GLY A 201 3.11 16.33 -16.25
C GLY A 201 4.36 15.55 -16.62
N ASN A 202 5.15 15.16 -15.63
CA ASN A 202 6.32 14.28 -15.73
C ASN A 202 6.26 13.31 -14.55
N GLY A 203 6.86 12.12 -14.68
CA GLY A 203 6.96 11.15 -13.58
C GLY A 203 7.53 11.78 -12.29
N ILE A 204 7.05 11.30 -11.14
CA ILE A 204 7.35 11.83 -9.79
C ILE A 204 8.61 11.19 -9.19
N ASP A 205 9.50 10.61 -10.00
CA ASP A 205 10.70 9.91 -9.53
C ASP A 205 11.53 10.68 -8.47
N ALA A 206 11.54 12.02 -8.54
CA ALA A 206 12.23 12.87 -7.58
C ALA A 206 11.58 12.95 -6.18
N GLU A 207 10.27 12.74 -6.04
CA GLU A 207 9.59 12.72 -4.73
C GLU A 207 9.86 11.41 -4.00
N PHE A 208 9.97 10.30 -4.74
CA PHE A 208 10.37 8.99 -4.21
C PHE A 208 11.86 8.94 -3.81
N ARG A 209 12.74 9.69 -4.50
CA ARG A 209 14.16 9.83 -4.13
C ARG A 209 14.41 10.51 -2.78
N LYS A 210 13.40 11.15 -2.18
CA LYS A 210 13.53 11.73 -0.83
C LYS A 210 13.53 10.67 0.27
N TYR A 211 13.12 9.44 -0.05
CA TYR A 211 13.08 8.35 0.90
C TYR A 211 14.42 7.61 0.90
N PRO A 212 15.12 7.50 2.05
CA PRO A 212 16.49 6.96 2.12
C PRO A 212 16.65 5.55 1.56
N TRP A 213 15.59 4.73 1.58
CA TRP A 213 15.60 3.36 1.06
C TRP A 213 15.43 3.27 -0.47
N PHE A 214 15.05 4.37 -1.14
CA PHE A 214 14.87 4.40 -2.59
C PHE A 214 16.21 4.42 -3.35
N GLU A 215 17.26 5.01 -2.77
CA GLU A 215 18.58 5.09 -3.43
C GLU A 215 19.20 3.70 -3.68
N GLY A 216 18.95 2.74 -2.79
CA GLY A 216 19.46 1.37 -2.89
C GLY A 216 18.82 0.52 -4.00
N LEU A 217 17.61 0.87 -4.46
CA LEU A 217 16.91 0.13 -5.52
C LEU A 217 17.33 0.58 -6.94
N SER A 218 17.82 1.82 -7.07
CA SER A 218 18.19 2.41 -8.36
C SER A 218 19.53 1.93 -8.92
N THR A 219 20.40 1.36 -8.07
CA THR A 219 21.74 0.90 -8.45
C THR A 219 21.75 -0.55 -8.93
N GLU A 220 20.78 -1.38 -8.55
CA GLU A 220 20.72 -2.79 -8.97
C GLU A 220 20.01 -3.03 -10.31
N THR A 221 19.15 -2.10 -10.78
CA THR A 221 18.42 -2.27 -12.06
C THR A 221 19.26 -1.94 -13.30
N ARG A 222 20.53 -1.54 -13.14
CA ARG A 222 21.48 -1.29 -14.25
C ARG A 222 22.48 -2.43 -14.49
N SER A 223 22.41 -3.52 -13.73
CA SER A 223 23.27 -4.68 -13.97
C SER A 223 22.49 -6.00 -13.99
N LYS A 224 21.63 -6.16 -14.99
CA LYS A 224 21.35 -7.45 -15.65
C LYS A 224 21.02 -7.20 -17.12
#